data_AF-A0A7Y0B470-F1
#
_entry.id   AF-A0A7Y0B470-F1
#
_cell.length_a   1.000
_cell.length_b   1.000
_cell.length_c   1.000
_cell.angle_alpha   90.00
_cell.angle_beta   90.00
_cell.angle_gamma   90.00
#
_symmetry.space_group_name_H-M   'P 1'
#
loop_
_entity.id
_entity.type
_entity.pdbx_description
1 polymer ?
#
loop_
_entity_poly.entity_id
_entity_poly.type
_entity_poly.pdbx_seq_one_letter_code
_entity_poly.pdbx_strand_id
1 'polypeptide(L)'
;MTRQNDPMASGLRERKKQKTRAAIRRAGRRIAAAHGWEAATIERIAAEAEVSPSTVVRYFPVREDILLTDEDDERLEALLRARPAGEEPLESLRAVVVEAIGAALAADPEELRVRARLMAGTPAVRARLTETTAETGRRLARALADRTGRAPDDLEVRVFAAAVLGALREAVLYWAERGLAEDLTALLHRTLDTLKAGPSLPARP
;
A
#
# COMPACT_ATOMS: atom_id res chain seq x y z
N MET A 1 -37.39 11.18 20.71
CA MET A 1 -36.74 9.94 21.20
C MET A 1 -35.59 9.59 20.26
N THR A 2 -34.40 10.13 20.51
CA THR A 2 -33.20 9.88 19.71
C THR A 2 -32.59 8.58 20.20
N ARG A 3 -32.57 7.54 19.35
CA ARG A 3 -31.88 6.27 19.67
C ARG A 3 -30.39 6.57 19.78
N GLN A 4 -29.89 6.51 21.01
CA GLN A 4 -28.48 6.63 21.33
C GLN A 4 -27.79 5.38 20.76
N ASN A 5 -27.03 5.55 19.68
CA ASN A 5 -26.22 4.48 19.10
C ASN A 5 -25.13 4.12 20.11
N ASP A 6 -25.18 2.88 20.59
CA ASP A 6 -24.28 2.36 21.62
C ASP A 6 -22.85 2.22 21.05
N PRO A 7 -21.84 2.94 21.56
CA PRO A 7 -20.47 2.95 21.03
C PRO A 7 -19.82 1.56 21.03
N MET A 8 -20.27 0.67 21.92
CA MET A 8 -19.80 -0.71 22.01
C MET A 8 -20.31 -1.58 20.85
N ALA A 9 -21.54 -1.37 20.40
CA ALA A 9 -22.14 -2.09 19.28
C ALA A 9 -21.54 -1.64 17.93
N SER A 10 -21.25 -0.35 17.77
CA SER A 10 -20.52 0.16 16.59
C SER A 10 -19.09 -0.38 16.54
N GLY A 11 -18.40 -0.48 17.68
CA GLY A 11 -17.08 -1.08 17.78
C GLY A 11 -17.03 -2.57 17.41
N LEU A 12 -18.02 -3.37 17.82
CA LEU A 12 -18.08 -4.79 17.46
C LEU A 12 -18.34 -4.99 15.95
N ARG A 13 -19.19 -4.16 15.36
CA ARG A 13 -19.48 -4.20 13.92
C ARG A 13 -18.26 -3.84 13.09
N GLU A 14 -17.50 -2.82 13.47
CA GLU A 14 -16.29 -2.43 12.75
C GLU A 14 -15.18 -3.49 12.87
N ARG A 15 -14.99 -4.08 14.05
CA ARG A 15 -14.05 -5.21 14.23
C ARG A 15 -14.42 -6.42 13.37
N LYS A 16 -15.70 -6.80 13.33
CA LYS A 16 -16.17 -7.90 12.45
C LYS A 16 -15.92 -7.57 10.98
N LYS A 17 -16.18 -6.32 10.58
CA LYS A 17 -15.96 -5.83 9.22
C LYS A 17 -14.48 -5.92 8.81
N GLN A 18 -13.57 -5.45 9.66
CA GLN A 18 -12.11 -5.55 9.47
C GLN A 18 -11.67 -7.01 9.41
N LYS A 19 -12.11 -7.84 10.35
CA LYS A 19 -11.76 -9.28 10.37
C LYS A 19 -12.17 -9.99 9.07
N THR A 20 -13.37 -9.73 8.55
CA THR A 20 -13.83 -10.28 7.27
C THR A 20 -12.98 -9.76 6.10
N ARG A 21 -12.66 -8.46 6.07
CA ARG A 21 -11.81 -7.87 5.03
C ARG A 21 -10.42 -8.49 5.01
N ALA A 22 -9.80 -8.66 6.18
CA ALA A 22 -8.51 -9.34 6.34
C ALA A 22 -8.56 -10.82 5.91
N ALA A 23 -9.64 -11.55 6.23
CA ALA A 23 -9.80 -12.95 5.82
C ALA A 23 -9.85 -13.08 4.29
N ILE A 24 -10.62 -12.22 3.61
CA ILE A 24 -10.72 -12.20 2.14
C ILE A 24 -9.35 -11.89 1.50
N ARG A 25 -8.62 -10.89 2.03
CA ARG A 25 -7.24 -10.57 1.57
C ARG A 25 -6.31 -11.76 1.69
N ARG A 26 -6.29 -12.40 2.86
CA ARG A 26 -5.46 -13.56 3.14
C ARG A 26 -5.79 -14.73 2.21
N ALA A 27 -7.07 -14.98 1.96
CA ALA A 27 -7.52 -16.01 1.01
C ALA A 27 -7.01 -15.73 -0.42
N GLY A 28 -7.27 -14.52 -0.95
CA GLY A 28 -6.83 -14.12 -2.29
C GLY A 28 -5.32 -14.20 -2.47
N ARG A 29 -4.55 -13.70 -1.48
CA ARG A 29 -3.08 -13.72 -1.53
C ARG A 29 -2.53 -15.15 -1.47
N ARG A 30 -3.09 -16.03 -0.63
CA ARG A 30 -2.67 -17.45 -0.56
C ARG A 30 -2.95 -18.20 -1.86
N ILE A 31 -4.13 -18.01 -2.45
CA ILE A 31 -4.47 -18.65 -3.73
C ILE A 31 -3.53 -18.13 -4.82
N ALA A 32 -3.32 -16.81 -4.89
CA ALA A 32 -2.45 -16.18 -5.87
C ALA A 32 -0.98 -16.64 -5.74
N ALA A 33 -0.49 -16.79 -4.50
CA ALA A 33 0.84 -17.30 -4.21
C ALA A 33 1.04 -18.73 -4.74
N ALA A 34 0.06 -19.60 -4.50
CA ALA A 34 0.20 -21.02 -4.80
C ALA A 34 -0.23 -21.41 -6.22
N HIS A 35 -1.14 -20.66 -6.85
CA HIS A 35 -1.80 -21.06 -8.11
C HIS A 35 -1.83 -19.94 -9.17
N GLY A 36 -1.23 -18.77 -8.89
CA GLY A 36 -1.30 -17.59 -9.75
C GLY A 36 -2.60 -16.79 -9.58
N TRP A 37 -2.59 -15.53 -10.04
CA TRP A 37 -3.71 -14.60 -9.83
C TRP A 37 -5.02 -15.03 -10.52
N GLU A 38 -4.92 -15.62 -11.71
CA GLU A 38 -6.12 -16.05 -12.44
C GLU A 38 -6.90 -17.14 -11.70
N ALA A 39 -6.21 -17.95 -10.88
CA ALA A 39 -6.84 -18.98 -10.06
C ALA A 39 -7.56 -18.40 -8.82
N ALA A 40 -7.31 -17.15 -8.46
CA ALA A 40 -7.95 -16.46 -7.34
C ALA A 40 -9.30 -15.86 -7.75
N THR A 41 -10.24 -16.71 -8.19
CA THR A 41 -11.60 -16.29 -8.53
C THR A 41 -12.38 -15.86 -7.28
N ILE A 42 -13.43 -15.05 -7.46
CA ILE A 42 -14.27 -14.58 -6.35
C ILE A 42 -14.88 -15.76 -5.58
N GLU A 43 -15.29 -16.81 -6.28
CA GLU A 43 -15.89 -18.02 -5.70
C GLU A 43 -14.88 -18.77 -4.85
N ARG A 44 -13.64 -18.95 -5.35
CA ARG A 44 -12.58 -19.65 -4.63
C ARG A 44 -12.10 -18.87 -3.42
N ILE A 45 -11.97 -17.55 -3.56
CA ILE A 45 -11.65 -16.65 -2.45
C ILE A 45 -12.74 -16.70 -1.39
N ALA A 46 -14.01 -16.66 -1.80
CA ALA A 46 -15.15 -16.73 -0.89
C ALA A 46 -15.17 -18.05 -0.09
N ALA A 47 -14.93 -19.18 -0.77
CA ALA A 47 -14.83 -20.48 -0.14
C ALA A 47 -13.69 -20.54 0.88
N GLU A 48 -12.49 -20.08 0.51
CA GLU A 48 -11.30 -20.07 1.37
C GLU A 48 -11.42 -19.08 2.55
N ALA A 49 -12.17 -17.99 2.39
CA ALA A 49 -12.43 -17.00 3.44
C ALA A 49 -13.68 -17.30 4.27
N GLU A 50 -14.37 -18.41 4.00
CA GLU A 50 -15.62 -18.82 4.67
C GLU A 50 -16.72 -17.75 4.61
N VAL A 51 -16.90 -17.12 3.44
CA VAL A 51 -17.93 -16.11 3.19
C VAL A 51 -18.67 -16.37 1.88
N SER A 52 -19.76 -15.64 1.64
CA SER A 52 -20.44 -15.71 0.33
C SER A 52 -19.67 -14.92 -0.75
N PRO A 53 -19.75 -15.31 -2.04
CA PRO A 53 -19.23 -14.51 -3.16
C PRO A 53 -19.75 -13.06 -3.15
N SER A 54 -21.03 -12.87 -2.82
CA SER A 54 -21.63 -11.54 -2.66
C SER A 54 -20.99 -10.71 -1.54
N THR A 55 -20.49 -11.36 -0.49
CA THR A 55 -19.75 -10.70 0.60
C THR A 55 -18.37 -10.24 0.09
N VAL A 56 -17.69 -11.05 -0.72
CA VAL A 56 -16.41 -10.65 -1.34
C VAL A 56 -16.61 -9.42 -2.22
N VAL A 57 -17.54 -9.46 -3.17
CA VAL A 57 -17.83 -8.33 -4.09
C VAL A 57 -18.25 -7.07 -3.32
N ARG A 58 -19.05 -7.22 -2.24
CA ARG A 58 -19.42 -6.09 -1.39
C ARG A 58 -18.21 -5.41 -0.75
N TYR A 59 -17.21 -6.18 -0.31
CA TYR A 59 -16.01 -5.63 0.31
C TYR A 59 -14.97 -5.17 -0.72
N PHE A 60 -14.91 -5.84 -1.87
CA PHE A 60 -13.93 -5.62 -2.94
C PHE A 60 -14.66 -5.65 -4.28
N PRO A 61 -15.21 -4.50 -4.71
CA PRO A 61 -15.86 -4.39 -6.02
C PRO A 61 -14.90 -4.68 -7.18
N VAL A 62 -13.61 -4.38 -6.99
CA VAL A 62 -12.53 -4.71 -7.91
C VAL A 62 -11.69 -5.82 -7.29
N ARG A 63 -11.49 -6.93 -8.00
CA ARG A 63 -10.79 -8.12 -7.50
C ARG A 63 -9.35 -7.80 -7.08
N GLU A 64 -8.68 -6.97 -7.86
CA GLU A 64 -7.29 -6.55 -7.67
C GLU A 64 -7.09 -5.79 -6.34
N ASP A 65 -8.13 -5.16 -5.79
CA ASP A 65 -8.05 -4.49 -4.48
C ASP A 65 -7.78 -5.46 -3.33
N ILE A 66 -8.09 -6.75 -3.50
CA ILE A 66 -7.77 -7.82 -2.55
C ILE A 66 -6.24 -7.97 -2.39
N LEU A 67 -5.47 -7.69 -3.43
CA LEU A 67 -4.00 -7.70 -3.39
C LEU A 67 -3.43 -6.35 -2.98
N LEU A 68 -4.02 -5.27 -3.50
CA LEU A 68 -3.40 -3.95 -3.48
C LEU A 68 -3.71 -3.14 -2.23
N THR A 69 -4.88 -3.33 -1.64
CA THR A 69 -5.26 -2.57 -0.43
C THR A 69 -4.74 -3.26 0.82
N ASP A 70 -4.08 -2.48 1.67
CA ASP A 70 -3.77 -2.86 3.04
C ASP A 70 -4.67 -2.06 3.99
N GLU A 71 -4.85 -2.56 5.21
CA GLU A 71 -5.63 -1.88 6.26
C GLU A 71 -4.91 -0.63 6.81
N ASP A 72 -3.69 -0.37 6.34
CA ASP A 72 -2.70 0.50 6.99
C ASP A 72 -2.56 1.89 6.39
N ASP A 73 -3.43 2.32 5.47
CA ASP A 73 -3.38 3.71 4.97
C ASP A 73 -3.50 4.72 6.13
N GLU A 74 -4.39 4.44 7.10
CA GLU A 74 -4.52 5.23 8.33
C GLU A 74 -3.28 5.13 9.22
N ARG A 75 -2.63 3.96 9.25
CA ARG A 75 -1.39 3.72 10.00
C ARG A 75 -0.23 4.54 9.42
N LEU A 76 -0.08 4.54 8.10
CA LEU A 76 0.93 5.35 7.40
C LEU A 76 0.74 6.85 7.66
N GLU A 77 -0.49 7.35 7.60
CA GLU A 77 -0.78 8.74 7.95
C GLU A 77 -0.46 9.03 9.42
N ALA A 78 -0.81 8.13 10.35
CA ALA A 78 -0.49 8.28 11.76
C ALA A 78 1.02 8.29 12.03
N LEU A 79 1.78 7.38 11.40
CA LEU A 79 3.24 7.33 11.48
C LEU A 79 3.87 8.61 10.96
N LEU A 80 3.36 9.16 9.85
CA LEU A 80 3.87 10.41 9.28
C LEU A 80 3.55 11.63 10.16
N ARG A 81 2.36 11.67 10.78
CA ARG A 81 2.00 12.71 11.76
C ARG A 81 2.84 12.63 13.04
N ALA A 82 3.26 11.43 13.44
CA ALA A 82 4.12 11.24 14.61
C ALA A 82 5.58 11.66 14.39
N ARG A 83 6.00 11.92 13.14
CA ARG A 83 7.36 12.41 12.83
C ARG A 83 7.57 13.85 13.31
N PRO A 84 8.77 14.24 13.77
CA PRO A 84 9.06 15.59 14.24
C PRO A 84 8.67 16.67 13.21
N ALA A 85 8.03 17.76 13.64
CA ALA A 85 7.50 18.78 12.72
C ALA A 85 8.57 19.48 11.85
N GLY A 86 9.79 19.61 12.37
CA GLY A 86 10.92 20.20 11.64
C GLY A 86 11.74 19.21 10.80
N GLU A 87 11.36 17.93 10.77
CA GLU A 87 12.05 16.93 9.95
C GLU A 87 11.70 17.12 8.48
N GLU A 88 12.72 17.05 7.62
CA GLU A 88 12.58 17.17 6.18
C GLU A 88 11.55 16.12 5.66
N PRO A 89 10.60 16.50 4.78
CA PRO A 89 9.51 15.63 4.36
C PRO A 89 9.95 14.28 3.76
N LEU A 90 11.01 14.24 2.95
CA LEU A 90 11.52 13.01 2.34
C LEU A 90 12.17 12.10 3.38
N GLU A 91 12.89 12.63 4.37
CA GLU A 91 13.40 11.84 5.50
C GLU A 91 12.26 11.31 6.40
N SER A 92 11.22 12.11 6.62
CA SER A 92 10.02 11.66 7.33
C SER A 92 9.38 10.46 6.62
N LEU A 93 9.24 10.55 5.30
CA LEU A 93 8.69 9.47 4.47
C LEU A 93 9.60 8.25 4.42
N ARG A 94 10.92 8.45 4.36
CA ARG A 94 11.91 7.38 4.42
C ARG A 94 11.71 6.54 5.68
N ALA A 95 11.62 7.18 6.84
CA ALA A 95 11.41 6.50 8.11
C ALA A 95 10.12 5.66 8.09
N VAL A 96 9.00 6.27 7.67
CA VAL A 96 7.69 5.60 7.62
C VAL A 96 7.66 4.41 6.67
N VAL A 97 8.23 4.56 5.47
CA VAL A 97 8.26 3.49 4.46
C VAL A 97 9.13 2.32 4.90
N VAL A 98 10.32 2.62 5.45
CA VAL A 98 11.24 1.58 5.95
C VAL A 98 10.61 0.83 7.13
N GLU A 99 9.94 1.55 8.04
CA GLU A 99 9.21 0.93 9.15
C GLU A 99 8.07 0.03 8.65
N ALA A 100 7.25 0.52 7.70
CA ALA A 100 6.14 -0.24 7.14
C ALA A 100 6.61 -1.52 6.43
N ILE A 101 7.68 -1.42 5.63
CA ILE A 101 8.26 -2.57 4.93
C ILE A 101 8.94 -3.52 5.90
N GLY A 102 9.66 -3.03 6.91
CA GLY A 102 10.24 -3.84 7.96
C GLY A 102 9.18 -4.64 8.73
N ALA A 103 8.06 -4.00 9.07
CA ALA A 103 6.92 -4.67 9.71
C ALA A 103 6.27 -5.72 8.79
N ALA A 104 6.12 -5.42 7.50
CA ALA A 104 5.57 -6.37 6.53
C ALA A 104 6.49 -7.60 6.34
N LEU A 105 7.80 -7.37 6.22
CA LEU A 105 8.80 -8.43 6.16
C LEU A 105 8.82 -9.27 7.45
N ALA A 106 8.69 -8.65 8.62
CA ALA A 106 8.63 -9.39 9.87
C ALA A 106 7.36 -10.25 10.02
N ALA A 107 6.25 -9.80 9.43
CA ALA A 107 4.97 -10.52 9.48
C ALA A 107 4.90 -11.68 8.50
N ASP A 108 5.18 -11.44 7.21
CA ASP A 108 5.18 -12.47 6.16
C ASP A 108 6.03 -12.01 4.95
N PRO A 109 7.31 -12.41 4.85
CA PRO A 109 8.16 -12.09 3.72
C PRO A 109 7.66 -12.63 2.38
N GLU A 110 6.99 -13.78 2.36
CA GLU A 110 6.51 -14.39 1.12
C GLU A 110 5.27 -13.66 0.59
N GLU A 111 4.40 -13.19 1.47
CA GLU A 111 3.27 -12.34 1.08
C GLU A 111 3.74 -11.09 0.32
N LEU A 112 4.81 -10.44 0.78
CA LEU A 112 5.38 -9.27 0.11
C LEU A 112 5.98 -9.63 -1.27
N ARG A 113 6.71 -10.75 -1.36
CA ARG A 113 7.28 -11.26 -2.61
C ARG A 113 6.21 -11.62 -3.63
N VAL A 114 5.13 -12.27 -3.19
CA VAL A 114 3.98 -12.62 -4.04
C VAL A 114 3.34 -11.36 -4.59
N ARG A 115 3.08 -10.35 -3.75
CA ARG A 115 2.53 -9.06 -4.21
C ARG A 115 3.43 -8.40 -5.26
N ALA A 116 4.74 -8.36 -5.01
CA ALA A 116 5.70 -7.80 -5.96
C ALA A 116 5.69 -8.55 -7.31
N ARG A 117 5.68 -9.90 -7.30
CA ARG A 117 5.56 -10.73 -8.51
C ARG A 117 4.26 -10.47 -9.26
N LEU A 118 3.14 -10.33 -8.56
CA LEU A 118 1.84 -10.07 -9.17
C LEU A 118 1.77 -8.66 -9.79
N MET A 119 2.34 -7.65 -9.13
CA MET A 119 2.46 -6.30 -9.69
C MET A 119 3.29 -6.27 -10.98
N ALA A 120 4.39 -7.04 -11.02
CA ALA A 120 5.24 -7.17 -12.19
C ALA A 120 4.65 -8.09 -13.27
N GLY A 121 3.94 -9.15 -12.92
CA GLY A 121 3.49 -10.18 -13.87
C GLY A 121 2.07 -10.01 -14.39
N THR A 122 1.21 -9.22 -13.74
CA THR A 122 -0.22 -9.16 -14.05
C THR A 122 -0.65 -7.74 -14.49
N PRO A 123 -0.97 -7.52 -15.78
CA PRO A 123 -1.34 -6.20 -16.30
C PRO A 123 -2.52 -5.55 -15.58
N ALA A 124 -3.57 -6.31 -15.24
CA ALA A 124 -4.73 -5.80 -14.52
C ALA A 124 -4.37 -5.28 -13.12
N VAL A 125 -3.52 -6.01 -12.39
CA VAL A 125 -3.00 -5.59 -11.07
C VAL A 125 -2.17 -4.32 -11.21
N ARG A 126 -1.32 -4.25 -12.25
CA ARG A 126 -0.48 -3.07 -12.51
C ARG A 126 -1.31 -1.83 -12.88
N ALA A 127 -2.38 -2.00 -13.65
CA ALA A 127 -3.30 -0.92 -13.99
C ALA A 127 -4.02 -0.41 -12.74
N ARG A 128 -4.57 -1.33 -11.94
CA ARG A 128 -5.26 -0.96 -10.69
C ARG A 128 -4.34 -0.26 -9.70
N LEU A 129 -3.09 -0.72 -9.58
CA LEU A 129 -2.08 -0.06 -8.75
C LEU A 129 -1.90 1.41 -9.12
N THR A 130 -1.92 1.76 -10.41
CA THR A 130 -1.81 3.16 -10.85
C THR A 130 -2.96 4.01 -10.31
N GLU A 131 -4.19 3.49 -10.36
CA GLU A 131 -5.37 4.17 -9.84
C GLU A 131 -5.30 4.34 -8.31
N THR A 132 -4.96 3.27 -7.58
CA THR A 132 -4.82 3.29 -6.11
C THR A 132 -3.68 4.22 -5.68
N THR A 133 -2.59 4.28 -6.44
CA THR A 133 -1.46 5.19 -6.18
C THR A 133 -1.91 6.65 -6.26
N ALA A 134 -2.79 7.00 -7.20
CA ALA A 134 -3.32 8.36 -7.31
C ALA A 134 -4.19 8.76 -6.11
N GLU A 135 -4.98 7.82 -5.56
CA GLU A 135 -5.74 8.05 -4.33
C GLU A 135 -4.83 8.20 -3.11
N THR A 136 -3.85 7.30 -2.98
CA THR A 136 -2.82 7.34 -1.93
C THR A 136 -2.05 8.66 -1.99
N GLY A 137 -1.73 9.14 -3.19
CA GLY A 137 -1.07 10.43 -3.39
C GLY A 137 -1.86 11.62 -2.84
N ARG A 138 -3.20 11.60 -2.95
CA ARG A 138 -4.05 12.66 -2.36
C ARG A 138 -4.08 12.62 -0.83
N ARG A 139 -3.94 11.44 -0.23
CA ARG A 139 -3.85 11.28 1.23
C ARG A 139 -2.49 11.73 1.75
N LEU A 140 -1.43 11.28 1.08
CA LEU A 140 -0.07 11.70 1.37
C LEU A 140 0.11 13.23 1.22
N ALA A 141 -0.44 13.82 0.15
CA ALA A 141 -0.41 15.26 -0.06
C ALA A 141 -1.03 16.05 1.10
N ARG A 142 -2.15 15.58 1.66
CA ARG A 142 -2.78 16.20 2.84
C ARG A 142 -1.87 16.14 4.07
N ALA A 143 -1.30 14.97 4.34
CA ALA A 143 -0.39 14.82 5.48
C ALA A 143 0.90 15.66 5.33
N LEU A 144 1.37 15.85 4.11
CA LEU A 144 2.53 16.71 3.82
C LEU A 144 2.20 18.20 3.93
N ALA A 145 1.04 18.61 3.41
CA ALA A 145 0.56 19.99 3.50
C ALA A 145 0.54 20.51 4.94
N ASP A 146 0.01 19.70 5.87
CA ASP A 146 -0.01 19.99 7.30
C ASP A 146 1.41 20.23 7.86
N ARG A 147 2.40 19.47 7.38
CA ARG A 147 3.81 19.56 7.84
C ARG A 147 4.55 20.74 7.24
N THR A 148 4.26 21.09 5.99
CA THR A 148 4.98 22.14 5.26
C THR A 148 4.29 23.51 5.34
N GLY A 149 3.12 23.60 5.97
CA GLY A 149 2.31 24.82 5.98
C GLY A 149 1.79 25.20 4.58
N ARG A 150 1.66 24.22 3.68
CA ARG A 150 1.18 24.41 2.29
C ARG A 150 -0.27 23.96 2.18
N ALA A 151 -0.95 24.32 1.09
CA ALA A 151 -2.28 23.78 0.80
C ALA A 151 -2.18 22.35 0.23
N PRO A 152 -3.14 21.44 0.52
CA PRO A 152 -3.12 20.07 -0.01
C PRO A 152 -3.20 19.96 -1.55
N ASP A 153 -3.74 20.97 -2.20
CA ASP A 153 -3.87 21.08 -3.66
C ASP A 153 -2.71 21.85 -4.33
N ASP A 154 -1.77 22.35 -3.52
CA ASP A 154 -0.57 23.06 -3.98
C ASP A 154 0.26 22.16 -4.93
N LEU A 155 0.76 22.75 -6.01
CA LEU A 155 1.39 22.00 -7.09
C LEU A 155 2.61 21.25 -6.58
N GLU A 156 3.44 21.89 -5.77
CA GLU A 156 4.67 21.30 -5.23
C GLU A 156 4.37 20.12 -4.31
N VAL A 157 3.32 20.19 -3.49
CA VAL A 157 2.90 19.07 -2.63
C VAL A 157 2.45 17.88 -3.49
N ARG A 158 1.68 18.16 -4.54
CA ARG A 158 1.20 17.12 -5.47
C ARG A 158 2.34 16.48 -6.26
N VAL A 159 3.27 17.29 -6.77
CA VAL A 159 4.46 16.82 -7.51
C VAL A 159 5.35 15.98 -6.60
N PHE A 160 5.61 16.46 -5.38
CA PHE A 160 6.41 15.72 -4.41
C PHE A 160 5.79 14.37 -4.05
N ALA A 161 4.50 14.34 -3.70
CA ALA A 161 3.79 13.11 -3.38
C ALA A 161 3.77 12.11 -4.55
N ALA A 162 3.52 12.60 -5.78
CA ALA A 162 3.53 11.78 -6.98
C ALA A 162 4.93 11.22 -7.28
N ALA A 163 5.98 12.02 -7.12
CA ALA A 163 7.36 11.62 -7.36
C ALA A 163 7.81 10.54 -6.37
N VAL A 164 7.52 10.71 -5.07
CA VAL A 164 7.83 9.69 -4.05
C VAL A 164 7.10 8.38 -4.34
N LEU A 165 5.78 8.42 -4.56
CA LEU A 165 5.00 7.22 -4.80
C LEU A 165 5.41 6.50 -6.09
N GLY A 166 5.71 7.26 -7.15
CA GLY A 166 6.25 6.72 -8.39
C GLY A 166 7.59 6.03 -8.16
N ALA A 167 8.52 6.67 -7.45
CA ALA A 167 9.82 6.10 -7.15
C ALA A 167 9.70 4.80 -6.32
N LEU A 168 8.86 4.77 -5.28
CA LEU A 168 8.62 3.58 -4.46
C LEU A 168 8.02 2.43 -5.26
N ARG A 169 7.07 2.73 -6.15
CA ARG A 169 6.49 1.74 -7.07
C ARG A 169 7.56 1.14 -7.97
N GLU A 170 8.39 1.98 -8.59
CA GLU A 170 9.46 1.52 -9.47
C GLU A 170 10.50 0.67 -8.71
N ALA A 171 10.79 0.99 -7.45
CA ALA A 171 11.67 0.16 -6.62
C ALA A 171 11.14 -1.27 -6.45
N VAL A 172 9.83 -1.43 -6.21
CA VAL A 172 9.19 -2.74 -6.07
C VAL A 172 9.14 -3.50 -7.39
N LEU A 173 8.83 -2.82 -8.50
CA LEU A 173 8.84 -3.44 -9.84
C LEU A 173 10.26 -3.89 -10.23
N TYR A 174 11.25 -3.02 -10.05
CA TYR A 174 12.67 -3.31 -10.27
C TYR A 174 13.14 -4.53 -9.47
N TRP A 175 12.74 -4.61 -8.19
CA TRP A 175 13.03 -5.75 -7.32
C TRP A 175 12.40 -7.05 -7.82
N ALA A 176 11.14 -7.00 -8.24
CA ALA A 176 10.42 -8.15 -8.77
C ALA A 176 11.00 -8.68 -10.09
N GLU A 177 11.33 -7.79 -11.02
CA GLU A 177 11.93 -8.13 -12.32
C GLU A 177 13.32 -8.77 -12.19
N ARG A 178 14.01 -8.53 -11.07
CA ARG A 178 15.32 -9.13 -10.74
C ARG A 178 15.23 -10.35 -9.85
N GLY A 179 14.08 -11.00 -9.80
CA GLY A 179 13.89 -12.23 -9.06
C GLY A 179 13.94 -12.06 -7.54
N LEU A 180 13.73 -10.83 -7.04
CA LEU A 180 13.63 -10.54 -5.61
C LEU A 180 14.91 -10.86 -4.82
N ALA A 181 16.07 -10.81 -5.48
CA ALA A 181 17.36 -11.22 -4.92
C ALA A 181 18.04 -10.12 -4.08
N GLU A 182 17.82 -8.85 -4.42
CA GLU A 182 18.35 -7.71 -3.66
C GLU A 182 17.58 -7.48 -2.36
N ASP A 183 18.24 -6.87 -1.37
CA ASP A 183 17.59 -6.41 -0.14
C ASP A 183 16.64 -5.24 -0.46
N LEU A 184 15.33 -5.45 -0.20
CA LEU A 184 14.31 -4.46 -0.53
C LEU A 184 14.47 -3.16 0.28
N THR A 185 14.89 -3.23 1.53
CA THR A 185 15.11 -2.04 2.38
C THR A 185 16.25 -1.21 1.80
N ALA A 186 17.37 -1.84 1.42
CA ALA A 186 18.49 -1.16 0.76
C ALA A 186 18.08 -0.54 -0.59
N LEU A 187 17.24 -1.24 -1.37
CA LEU A 187 16.66 -0.70 -2.60
C LEU A 187 15.83 0.56 -2.35
N LEU A 188 14.97 0.56 -1.32
CA LEU A 188 14.14 1.71 -0.98
C LEU A 188 14.98 2.92 -0.54
N HIS A 189 16.04 2.69 0.23
CA HIS A 189 17.00 3.76 0.56
C HIS A 189 17.64 4.35 -0.70
N ARG A 190 18.17 3.50 -1.59
CA ARG A 190 18.79 3.92 -2.85
C ARG A 190 17.83 4.71 -3.75
N THR A 191 16.57 4.29 -3.79
CA THR A 191 15.50 4.97 -4.54
C THR A 191 15.25 6.38 -4.00
N LEU A 192 15.10 6.52 -2.69
CA LEU A 192 14.85 7.82 -2.06
C LEU A 192 16.09 8.74 -2.14
N ASP A 193 17.30 8.19 -2.10
CA ASP A 193 18.53 8.96 -2.32
C ASP A 193 18.62 9.47 -3.76
N THR A 194 18.23 8.64 -4.73
CA THR A 194 18.13 9.04 -6.15
C THR A 194 17.13 10.17 -6.32
N LEU A 195 15.96 10.07 -5.67
CA LEU A 195 14.95 11.13 -5.71
C LEU A 195 15.46 12.44 -5.07
N LYS A 196 16.19 12.35 -3.95
CA LYS A 196 16.78 13.50 -3.25
C LYS A 196 17.84 14.21 -4.08
N ALA A 197 18.63 13.47 -4.86
CA ALA A 197 19.63 14.01 -5.77
C ALA A 197 19.00 14.79 -6.95
N GLY A 198 17.71 14.58 -7.22
CA GLY A 198 16.97 15.25 -8.29
C GLY A 198 17.13 14.58 -9.66
N PRO A 199 16.57 15.19 -10.73
CA PRO A 199 16.45 14.57 -12.05
C PRO A 199 17.75 14.48 -12.85
N SER A 200 18.91 14.51 -12.19
CA SER A 200 20.21 14.28 -12.84
C SER A 200 20.57 12.80 -12.76
N LEU A 201 20.69 12.14 -13.91
CA LEU A 201 21.15 10.76 -14.05
C LEU A 201 22.51 10.74 -14.75
N PRO A 202 23.62 11.00 -14.02
CA PRO A 202 24.95 10.92 -14.60
C PRO A 202 25.23 9.48 -15.07
N ALA A 203 25.98 9.34 -16.17
CA ALA A 203 26.40 8.04 -16.67
C ALA A 203 27.17 7.29 -15.56
N ARG A 204 26.95 5.98 -15.46
CA ARG A 204 27.82 5.15 -14.62
C ARG A 204 29.24 5.16 -15.24
N PRO A 205 30.30 5.27 -14.41
CA PRO A 205 31.66 5.17 -14.90
C PRO A 205 31.94 3.83 -15.59
#